data_AF-A0A1I7NHN1-F1
#
_entry.id   AF-A0A1I7NHN1-F1
#
_cell.length_a   1.000
_cell.length_b   1.000
_cell.length_c   1.000
_cell.angle_alpha   90.00
_cell.angle_beta   90.00
_cell.angle_gamma   90.00
#
_symmetry.space_group_name_H-M   'P 1'
#
loop_
_entity.id
_entity.type
_entity.pdbx_description
1 polymer ?
#
loop_
_entity_poly.entity_id
_entity_poly.type
_entity_poly.pdbx_seq_one_letter_code
_entity_poly.pdbx_strand_id
1 'polypeptide(L)'
;MLSQMQSRRPLVHLHIQKTGGQTFGLRLATAFPPESVRYMEPDLSVSSDAETFKALLKSKQFISGHVHGHLLQGHTDLDIVCLAREPIAQIISYYQHIRREPAHLLYTALNKLSFSRALTLLDDRFFNFQARKLVGAFHPLQERDLVKPLEHWLLPRLYESLDRIRWVAPTDHLDDMVDFISIELGLSSGGKRANINQAPDTDAAEHQRMQEWLRRRADLFAVDLLLYSEVCRRFEAYRCEFIQRLCARDGVPAYDSNVIHNDNGSTLRLVSGWYPPRSTPNWGTEIRMGPSKVASVAYRRNESQKCIAFKAAFIAGIAAESVTFIDGQSLERLDAKVQSGDPVRISVSLPPDRREGLLMIAVPEIYPLCMYSNDYLDNDRVAFSTGDWCFSTGVE
;
A
#
# COMPACT_ATOMS: atom_id res chain seq x y z
N MET A 1 -33.29 -0.89 0.16
CA MET A 1 -31.98 -0.26 -0.08
C MET A 1 -31.96 1.22 0.30
N LEU A 2 -32.85 2.08 -0.24
CA LEU A 2 -32.86 3.51 0.10
C LEU A 2 -33.01 3.84 1.60
N SER A 3 -33.79 3.07 2.38
CA SER A 3 -33.93 3.30 3.83
C SER A 3 -32.71 2.89 4.66
N GLN A 4 -31.84 1.99 4.16
CA GLN A 4 -30.59 1.60 4.82
C GLN A 4 -29.43 2.58 4.53
N MET A 5 -29.59 3.48 3.55
CA MET A 5 -28.57 4.49 3.22
C MET A 5 -28.68 5.76 4.08
N GLN A 6 -29.87 6.06 4.64
CA GLN A 6 -30.10 7.29 5.41
C GLN A 6 -29.48 7.29 6.82
N SER A 7 -29.03 6.14 7.35
CA SER A 7 -28.42 6.03 8.69
C SER A 7 -26.89 5.94 8.69
N ARG A 8 -26.24 6.10 7.52
CA ARG A 8 -24.79 5.94 7.39
C ARG A 8 -24.06 7.22 7.76
N ARG A 9 -22.89 7.06 8.41
CA ARG A 9 -21.95 8.16 8.63
C ARG A 9 -21.47 8.69 7.27
N PRO A 10 -21.28 10.02 7.12
CA PRO A 10 -20.67 10.57 5.91
C PRO A 10 -19.26 10.00 5.71
N LEU A 11 -18.93 9.65 4.47
CA LEU A 11 -17.59 9.25 4.06
C LEU A 11 -16.82 10.47 3.55
N VAL A 12 -15.73 10.81 4.22
CA VAL A 12 -14.83 11.89 3.82
C VAL A 12 -13.55 11.29 3.24
N HIS A 13 -13.31 11.55 1.95
CA HIS A 13 -12.01 11.30 1.33
C HIS A 13 -11.11 12.53 1.53
N LEU A 14 -10.16 12.39 2.46
CA LEU A 14 -9.10 13.36 2.68
C LEU A 14 -8.10 13.28 1.53
N HIS A 15 -8.31 14.09 0.49
CA HIS A 15 -7.50 14.03 -0.71
C HIS A 15 -6.19 14.78 -0.51
N ILE A 16 -5.09 14.03 -0.39
CA ILE A 16 -3.73 14.57 -0.44
C ILE A 16 -3.28 14.69 -1.90
N GLN A 17 -2.68 15.83 -2.28
CA GLN A 17 -2.31 16.09 -3.67
C GLN A 17 -1.28 15.07 -4.17
N LYS A 18 -1.52 14.57 -5.40
CA LYS A 18 -0.66 13.66 -6.16
C LYS A 18 -0.53 12.24 -5.60
N THR A 19 -1.52 11.79 -4.82
CA THR A 19 -1.62 10.41 -4.31
C THR A 19 -2.64 9.55 -5.06
N GLY A 20 -3.00 9.92 -6.31
CA GLY A 20 -4.04 9.23 -7.08
C GLY A 20 -5.47 9.54 -6.61
N GLY A 21 -5.64 10.49 -5.69
CA GLY A 21 -6.92 10.78 -5.07
C GLY A 21 -8.03 11.29 -6.01
N GLN A 22 -7.70 11.90 -7.16
CA GLN A 22 -8.72 12.21 -8.18
C GLN A 22 -9.35 10.94 -8.75
N THR A 23 -8.53 9.99 -9.21
CA THR A 23 -9.03 8.70 -9.74
C THR A 23 -9.82 7.95 -8.68
N PHE A 24 -9.27 7.87 -7.46
CA PHE A 24 -9.90 7.19 -6.33
C PHE A 24 -11.24 7.84 -5.94
N GLY A 25 -11.24 9.16 -5.73
CA GLY A 25 -12.42 9.91 -5.32
C GLY A 25 -13.52 9.86 -6.36
N LEU A 26 -13.20 9.90 -7.67
CA LEU A 26 -14.20 9.77 -8.71
C LEU A 26 -14.86 8.39 -8.70
N ARG A 27 -14.06 7.33 -8.60
CA ARG A 27 -14.58 5.96 -8.56
C ARG A 27 -15.52 5.74 -7.37
N LEU A 28 -15.13 6.20 -6.18
CA LEU A 28 -16.03 6.16 -5.03
C LEU A 28 -17.27 7.03 -5.24
N ALA A 29 -17.13 8.25 -5.75
CA ALA A 29 -18.26 9.13 -6.04
C ALA A 29 -19.32 8.46 -6.92
N THR A 30 -18.92 7.70 -7.94
CA THR A 30 -19.87 6.98 -8.82
C THR A 30 -20.69 5.90 -8.12
N ALA A 31 -20.29 5.48 -6.92
CA ALA A 31 -21.00 4.48 -6.13
C ALA A 31 -22.10 5.11 -5.23
N PHE A 32 -22.21 6.44 -5.20
CA PHE A 32 -23.21 7.20 -4.46
C PHE A 32 -24.19 7.92 -5.41
N PRO A 33 -25.43 8.20 -4.97
CA PRO A 33 -26.35 9.07 -5.70
C PRO A 33 -25.72 10.45 -5.97
N PRO A 34 -25.78 11.00 -7.21
CA PRO A 34 -25.09 12.24 -7.56
C PRO A 34 -25.38 13.44 -6.64
N GLU A 35 -26.62 13.57 -6.16
CA GLU A 35 -27.06 14.64 -5.26
C GLU A 35 -26.45 14.53 -3.85
N SER A 36 -26.04 13.33 -3.45
CA SER A 36 -25.42 13.02 -2.16
C SER A 36 -23.90 13.16 -2.17
N VAL A 37 -23.31 13.55 -3.29
CA VAL A 37 -21.87 13.70 -3.48
C VAL A 37 -21.46 15.18 -3.48
N ARG A 38 -20.29 15.47 -2.89
CA ARG A 38 -19.45 16.64 -3.19
C ARG A 38 -18.08 16.13 -3.64
N TYR A 39 -17.71 16.36 -4.89
CA TYR A 39 -16.48 15.83 -5.47
C TYR A 39 -15.60 16.94 -6.05
N MET A 40 -14.41 17.13 -5.48
CA MET A 40 -13.34 18.00 -6.02
C MET A 40 -13.80 19.43 -6.33
N GLU A 41 -14.81 19.90 -5.59
CA GLU A 41 -15.18 21.31 -5.49
C GLU A 41 -14.09 22.11 -4.75
N PRO A 42 -14.17 23.46 -4.68
CA PRO A 42 -13.14 24.27 -4.06
C PRO A 42 -12.71 23.76 -2.68
N ASP A 43 -11.41 23.90 -2.42
CA ASP A 43 -10.75 23.45 -1.20
C ASP A 43 -11.51 23.87 0.06
N LEU A 44 -11.61 22.96 1.02
CA LEU A 44 -12.30 23.22 2.28
C LEU A 44 -11.28 23.77 3.29
N SER A 45 -11.53 24.97 3.85
CA SER A 45 -10.61 25.58 4.81
C SER A 45 -11.32 26.04 6.11
N VAL A 46 -10.62 25.98 7.25
CA VAL A 46 -11.18 26.39 8.55
C VAL A 46 -11.67 27.84 8.57
N SER A 47 -10.94 28.77 7.92
CA SER A 47 -11.24 30.20 7.97
C SER A 47 -12.52 30.60 7.21
N SER A 48 -12.95 29.80 6.24
CA SER A 48 -14.10 30.11 5.38
C SER A 48 -15.24 29.10 5.47
N ASP A 49 -14.96 27.85 5.89
CA ASP A 49 -15.86 26.73 5.59
C ASP A 49 -16.26 25.88 6.80
N ALA A 50 -16.02 26.29 8.05
CA ALA A 50 -16.41 25.48 9.20
C ALA A 50 -17.93 25.17 9.21
N GLU A 51 -18.77 26.17 9.01
CA GLU A 51 -20.23 26.00 8.92
C GLU A 51 -20.65 25.33 7.60
N THR A 52 -19.98 25.65 6.50
CA THR A 52 -20.16 24.98 5.20
C THR A 52 -19.91 23.48 5.33
N PHE A 53 -18.83 23.08 6.01
CA PHE A 53 -18.46 21.69 6.21
C PHE A 53 -19.48 20.96 7.08
N LYS A 54 -19.95 21.58 8.17
CA LYS A 54 -21.07 21.04 8.97
C LYS A 54 -22.34 20.86 8.13
N ALA A 55 -22.67 21.80 7.25
CA ALA A 55 -23.81 21.69 6.35
C ALA A 55 -23.62 20.57 5.31
N LEU A 56 -22.40 20.38 4.80
CA LEU A 56 -22.05 19.27 3.91
C LEU A 56 -22.20 17.93 4.61
N LEU A 57 -21.69 17.76 5.84
CA LEU A 57 -21.84 16.52 6.62
C LEU A 57 -23.31 16.14 6.86
N LYS A 58 -24.23 17.12 6.89
CA LYS A 58 -25.67 16.87 7.02
C LYS A 58 -26.36 16.51 5.70
N SER A 59 -25.82 16.97 4.56
CA SER A 59 -26.50 16.90 3.26
C SER A 59 -25.85 15.93 2.28
N LYS A 60 -24.60 15.50 2.54
CA LYS A 60 -23.80 14.67 1.66
C LYS A 60 -23.43 13.36 2.36
N GLN A 61 -23.45 12.28 1.59
CA GLN A 61 -22.97 10.96 2.02
C GLN A 61 -21.50 10.76 1.67
N PHE A 62 -21.00 11.40 0.60
CA PHE A 62 -19.61 11.34 0.20
C PHE A 62 -19.07 12.75 -0.08
N ILE A 63 -17.93 13.06 0.55
CA ILE A 63 -17.23 14.33 0.41
C ILE A 63 -15.78 14.02 0.05
N SER A 64 -15.32 14.49 -1.11
CA SER A 64 -13.92 14.35 -1.54
C SER A 64 -13.35 15.72 -1.85
N GLY A 65 -12.24 16.07 -1.19
CA GLY A 65 -11.59 17.35 -1.43
C GLY A 65 -10.30 17.53 -0.64
N HIS A 66 -9.58 18.60 -0.97
CA HIS A 66 -8.44 19.04 -0.19
C HIS A 66 -8.94 19.75 1.06
N VAL A 67 -8.44 19.34 2.22
CA VAL A 67 -8.73 19.95 3.50
C VAL A 67 -7.51 20.77 3.93
N HIS A 68 -7.70 22.07 4.17
CA HIS A 68 -6.66 22.93 4.72
C HIS A 68 -7.01 23.37 6.14
N GLY A 69 -6.03 23.25 7.04
CA GLY A 69 -6.23 23.49 8.46
C GLY A 69 -7.04 22.37 9.13
N HIS A 70 -7.34 22.57 10.41
CA HIS A 70 -7.84 21.54 11.33
C HIS A 70 -9.35 21.28 11.21
N LEU A 71 -9.89 21.25 10.00
CA LEU A 71 -11.34 21.17 9.75
C LEU A 71 -11.96 19.85 10.24
N LEU A 72 -11.18 18.77 10.32
CA LEU A 72 -11.63 17.47 10.82
C LEU A 72 -11.47 17.35 12.34
N GLN A 73 -10.94 18.38 13.01
CA GLN A 73 -10.80 18.39 14.46
C GLN A 73 -12.17 18.27 15.14
N GLY A 74 -12.28 17.36 16.10
CA GLY A 74 -13.51 17.18 16.90
C GLY A 74 -14.63 16.39 16.21
N HIS A 75 -14.53 16.06 14.93
CA HIS A 75 -15.56 15.27 14.21
C HIS A 75 -15.32 13.76 14.36
N THR A 76 -16.10 13.09 15.21
CA THR A 76 -15.97 11.64 15.51
C THR A 76 -17.05 10.78 14.84
N ASP A 77 -18.03 11.41 14.21
CA ASP A 77 -19.24 10.80 13.63
C ASP A 77 -19.17 10.65 12.09
N LEU A 78 -17.96 10.63 11.55
CA LEU A 78 -17.69 10.44 10.12
C LEU A 78 -16.70 9.31 9.89
N ASP A 79 -16.75 8.71 8.71
CA ASP A 79 -15.72 7.77 8.26
C ASP A 79 -14.73 8.52 7.37
N ILE A 80 -13.43 8.33 7.60
CA ILE A 80 -12.38 8.98 6.79
C ILE A 80 -11.63 7.93 5.99
N VAL A 81 -11.39 8.24 4.73
CA VAL A 81 -10.46 7.53 3.86
C VAL A 81 -9.36 8.45 3.34
N CYS A 82 -8.13 7.95 3.26
CA CYS A 82 -6.98 8.69 2.76
C CYS A 82 -6.07 7.78 1.93
N LEU A 83 -5.49 8.32 0.86
CA LEU A 83 -4.40 7.67 0.12
C LEU A 83 -3.07 8.36 0.40
N ALA A 84 -2.02 7.56 0.56
CA ALA A 84 -0.63 8.04 0.60
C ALA A 84 0.16 7.44 -0.57
N ARG A 85 1.16 8.17 -1.06
CA ARG A 85 2.06 7.70 -2.13
C ARG A 85 3.47 7.62 -1.60
N GLU A 86 4.29 6.76 -2.20
CA GLU A 86 5.72 6.73 -1.91
C GLU A 86 6.29 8.16 -2.03
N PRO A 87 6.98 8.69 -1.00
CA PRO A 87 7.29 10.12 -0.92
C PRO A 87 8.09 10.67 -2.10
N ILE A 88 9.07 9.93 -2.62
CA ILE A 88 9.86 10.37 -3.78
C ILE A 88 8.97 10.50 -5.01
N ALA A 89 8.14 9.50 -5.28
CA ALA A 89 7.18 9.51 -6.39
C ALA A 89 6.16 10.65 -6.24
N GLN A 90 5.71 10.94 -5.01
CA GLN A 90 4.81 12.05 -4.72
C GLN A 90 5.45 13.40 -5.01
N ILE A 91 6.65 13.66 -4.49
CA ILE A 91 7.40 14.90 -4.68
C ILE A 91 7.66 15.17 -6.16
N ILE A 92 8.16 14.17 -6.89
CA ILE A 92 8.42 14.30 -8.34
C ILE A 92 7.11 14.57 -9.08
N SER A 93 6.04 13.84 -8.77
CA SER A 93 4.75 14.03 -9.41
C SER A 93 4.18 15.43 -9.16
N TYR A 94 4.40 15.99 -7.96
CA TYR A 94 3.96 17.34 -7.61
C TYR A 94 4.78 18.42 -8.31
N TYR A 95 6.12 18.30 -8.29
CA TYR A 95 7.02 19.19 -9.01
C TYR A 95 6.67 19.28 -10.50
N GLN A 96 6.51 18.12 -11.15
CA GLN A 96 6.16 18.05 -12.57
C GLN A 96 4.76 18.59 -12.88
N HIS A 97 3.81 18.41 -11.96
CA HIS A 97 2.46 18.94 -12.12
C HIS A 97 2.47 20.46 -12.14
N ILE A 98 3.12 21.09 -11.16
CA ILE A 98 3.25 22.55 -11.11
C ILE A 98 3.94 23.08 -12.36
N ARG A 99 5.00 22.42 -12.84
CA ARG A 99 5.70 22.82 -14.08
C ARG A 99 4.81 22.78 -15.33
N ARG A 100 3.71 22.04 -15.31
CA ARG A 100 2.74 21.94 -16.41
C ARG A 100 1.51 22.82 -16.24
N GLU A 101 1.37 23.52 -15.12
CA GLU A 101 0.17 24.29 -14.81
C GLU A 101 0.48 25.78 -14.78
N PRO A 102 0.31 26.53 -15.90
CA PRO A 102 0.67 27.95 -15.97
C PRO A 102 -0.08 28.83 -14.96
N ALA A 103 -1.26 28.40 -14.51
CA ALA A 103 -2.03 29.10 -13.49
C ALA A 103 -1.46 28.94 -12.06
N HIS A 104 -0.58 27.96 -11.83
CA HIS A 104 0.01 27.74 -10.52
C HIS A 104 1.03 28.82 -10.18
N LEU A 105 0.97 29.39 -8.97
CA LEU A 105 1.82 30.51 -8.53
C LEU A 105 3.33 30.23 -8.67
N LEU A 106 3.73 28.97 -8.53
CA LEU A 106 5.13 28.54 -8.63
C LEU A 106 5.57 28.14 -10.05
N TYR A 107 4.67 28.17 -11.05
CA TYR A 107 4.96 27.71 -12.42
C TYR A 107 6.22 28.35 -13.01
N THR A 108 6.32 29.68 -12.94
CA THR A 108 7.44 30.43 -13.51
C THR A 108 8.75 30.11 -12.79
N ALA A 109 8.72 29.97 -11.46
CA ALA A 109 9.90 29.66 -10.67
C ALA A 109 10.42 28.24 -10.98
N LEU A 110 9.53 27.24 -10.99
CA LEU A 110 9.93 25.85 -11.22
C LEU A 110 10.38 25.56 -12.66
N ASN A 111 9.94 26.35 -13.65
CA ASN A 111 10.42 26.23 -15.03
C ASN A 111 11.74 26.98 -15.30
N LYS A 112 12.17 27.86 -14.39
CA LYS A 112 13.44 28.61 -14.51
C LYS A 112 14.58 28.02 -13.66
N LEU A 113 14.26 27.20 -12.68
CA LEU A 113 15.22 26.60 -11.76
C LEU A 113 15.46 25.12 -12.11
N SER A 114 16.66 24.63 -11.81
CA SER A 114 16.89 23.18 -11.80
C SER A 114 16.11 22.53 -10.67
N PHE A 115 15.80 21.23 -10.80
CA PHE A 115 15.09 20.46 -9.78
C PHE A 115 15.71 20.61 -8.39
N SER A 116 17.02 20.39 -8.28
CA SER A 116 17.75 20.50 -7.02
C SER A 116 17.66 21.90 -6.41
N ARG A 117 17.79 22.96 -7.24
CA ARG A 117 17.73 24.34 -6.76
C ARG A 117 16.31 24.71 -6.33
N ALA A 118 15.30 24.29 -7.08
CA ALA A 118 13.90 24.53 -6.76
C ALA A 118 13.52 23.91 -5.40
N LEU A 119 13.85 22.63 -5.19
CA LEU A 119 13.52 21.93 -3.95
C LEU A 119 14.32 22.44 -2.74
N THR A 120 15.52 22.99 -2.97
CA THR A 120 16.30 23.62 -1.90
C THR A 120 15.71 24.98 -1.48
N LEU A 121 15.12 25.73 -2.41
CA LEU A 121 14.56 27.05 -2.14
C LEU A 121 13.10 27.02 -1.66
N LEU A 122 12.40 25.92 -1.93
CA LEU A 122 10.96 25.74 -1.67
C LEU A 122 10.73 24.45 -0.86
N ASP A 123 11.66 24.16 0.06
CA ASP A 123 11.67 22.95 0.88
C ASP A 123 10.35 22.77 1.64
N ASP A 124 9.83 23.85 2.21
CA ASP A 124 8.55 23.99 2.89
C ASP A 124 7.33 23.68 2.01
N ARG A 125 7.48 23.55 0.68
CA ARG A 125 6.39 23.21 -0.24
C ARG A 125 6.41 21.76 -0.69
N PHE A 126 7.57 21.12 -0.67
CA PHE A 126 7.74 19.76 -1.20
C PHE A 126 7.93 18.71 -0.12
N PHE A 127 8.57 19.03 0.99
CA PHE A 127 8.95 18.03 1.98
C PHE A 127 7.94 17.87 3.12
N ASN A 128 7.88 16.65 3.65
CA ASN A 128 6.90 16.21 4.65
C ASN A 128 5.46 16.63 4.29
N PHE A 129 5.17 16.69 2.99
CA PHE A 129 3.95 17.31 2.47
C PHE A 129 2.72 16.48 2.84
N GLN A 130 2.81 15.16 2.71
CA GLN A 130 1.68 14.28 3.00
C GLN A 130 1.35 14.29 4.50
N ALA A 131 2.37 14.20 5.35
CA ALA A 131 2.25 14.30 6.80
C ALA A 131 1.68 15.66 7.23
N ARG A 132 2.11 16.77 6.62
CA ARG A 132 1.56 18.09 6.90
C ARG A 132 0.09 18.21 6.54
N LYS A 133 -0.33 17.67 5.40
CA LYS A 133 -1.74 17.66 5.00
C LYS A 133 -2.59 16.79 5.93
N LEU A 134 -2.09 15.61 6.27
CA LEU A 134 -2.77 14.67 7.16
C LEU A 134 -2.90 15.23 8.58
N VAL A 135 -1.78 15.60 9.22
CA VAL A 135 -1.78 16.16 10.59
C VAL A 135 -2.52 17.50 10.63
N GLY A 136 -2.29 18.35 9.63
CA GLY A 136 -2.95 19.65 9.51
C GLY A 136 -4.47 19.56 9.46
N ALA A 137 -5.03 18.47 8.89
CA ALA A 137 -6.48 18.25 8.83
C ALA A 137 -7.13 18.09 10.21
N PHE A 138 -6.37 17.67 11.23
CA PHE A 138 -6.89 17.37 12.58
C PHE A 138 -6.35 18.30 13.67
N HIS A 139 -5.17 18.87 13.48
CA HIS A 139 -4.46 19.61 14.52
C HIS A 139 -4.12 21.03 14.05
N PRO A 140 -4.42 22.07 14.85
CA PRO A 140 -3.96 23.41 14.55
C PRO A 140 -2.46 23.53 14.76
N LEU A 141 -1.79 24.24 13.84
CA LEU A 141 -0.42 24.70 14.03
C LEU A 141 -0.46 25.98 14.88
N GLN A 142 0.16 25.97 16.06
CA GLN A 142 0.17 27.11 16.97
C GLN A 142 1.45 27.94 16.76
N GLU A 143 1.44 29.22 17.16
CA GLU A 143 2.62 30.10 17.03
C GLU A 143 3.87 29.51 17.72
N ARG A 144 3.69 28.87 18.88
CA ARG A 144 4.77 28.19 19.62
C ARG A 144 5.40 27.00 18.86
N ASP A 145 4.71 26.46 17.86
CA ASP A 145 5.21 25.37 17.03
C ASP A 145 6.06 25.91 15.88
N LEU A 146 5.87 27.18 15.49
CA LEU A 146 6.61 27.83 14.40
C LEU A 146 8.08 28.13 14.72
N VAL A 147 8.45 28.14 16.01
CA VAL A 147 9.83 28.40 16.46
C VAL A 147 10.70 27.13 16.47
N LYS A 148 10.12 25.96 16.21
CA LYS A 148 10.81 24.66 16.18
C LYS A 148 10.81 24.10 14.76
N PRO A 149 11.72 23.15 14.44
CA PRO A 149 11.60 22.38 13.21
C PRO A 149 10.23 21.71 13.14
N LEU A 150 9.61 21.74 11.96
CA LEU A 150 8.22 21.33 11.76
C LEU A 150 7.96 19.86 12.17
N GLU A 151 8.98 19.02 12.08
CA GLU A 151 8.98 17.62 12.47
C GLU A 151 8.60 17.43 13.95
N HIS A 152 8.98 18.38 14.83
CA HIS A 152 8.60 18.36 16.24
C HIS A 152 7.09 18.54 16.45
N TRP A 153 6.41 19.20 15.51
CA TRP A 153 4.95 19.32 15.52
C TRP A 153 4.29 18.10 14.89
N LEU A 154 4.85 17.59 13.78
CA LEU A 154 4.28 16.47 13.03
C LEU A 154 4.36 15.13 13.78
N LEU A 155 5.55 14.73 14.23
CA LEU A 155 5.81 13.36 14.72
C LEU A 155 4.89 12.94 15.88
N PRO A 156 4.67 13.76 16.93
CA PRO A 156 3.82 13.37 18.05
C PRO A 156 2.34 13.20 17.66
N ARG A 157 1.91 13.83 16.56
CA ARG A 157 0.50 13.88 16.13
C ARG A 157 0.18 12.93 14.97
N LEU A 158 1.22 12.38 14.32
CA LEU A 158 1.07 11.55 13.14
C LEU A 158 0.19 10.33 13.41
N TYR A 159 0.49 9.57 14.46
CA TYR A 159 -0.27 8.38 14.82
C TYR A 159 -1.68 8.71 15.30
N GLU A 160 -1.84 9.76 16.11
CA GLU A 160 -3.17 10.26 16.52
C GLU A 160 -4.04 10.58 15.30
N SER A 161 -3.47 11.24 14.28
CA SER A 161 -4.17 11.56 13.04
C SER A 161 -4.50 10.30 12.23
N LEU A 162 -3.58 9.33 12.14
CA LEU A 162 -3.83 8.06 11.44
C LEU A 162 -4.91 7.22 12.12
N ASP A 163 -5.00 7.25 13.45
CA ASP A 163 -6.02 6.53 14.22
C ASP A 163 -7.43 7.11 14.02
N ARG A 164 -7.54 8.35 13.50
CA ARG A 164 -8.81 8.94 13.07
C ARG A 164 -9.26 8.45 11.69
N ILE A 165 -8.38 7.81 10.93
CA ILE A 165 -8.64 7.39 9.56
C ILE A 165 -9.06 5.93 9.56
N ARG A 166 -10.28 5.66 9.12
CA ARG A 166 -10.83 4.31 9.06
C ARG A 166 -10.15 3.48 7.97
N TRP A 167 -9.96 4.08 6.79
CA TRP A 167 -9.32 3.41 5.66
C TRP A 167 -8.13 4.20 5.15
N VAL A 168 -6.98 3.55 5.09
CA VAL A 168 -5.78 4.13 4.53
C VAL A 168 -5.12 3.13 3.59
N ALA A 169 -4.67 3.59 2.43
CA ALA A 169 -3.99 2.74 1.46
C ALA A 169 -2.85 3.47 0.74
N PRO A 170 -1.80 2.75 0.34
CA PRO A 170 -0.86 3.25 -0.65
C PRO A 170 -1.57 3.44 -2.00
N THR A 171 -1.16 4.44 -2.78
CA THR A 171 -1.73 4.74 -4.11
C THR A 171 -1.76 3.53 -5.04
N ASP A 172 -0.74 2.65 -4.97
CA ASP A 172 -0.64 1.47 -5.83
C ASP A 172 -1.73 0.41 -5.53
N HIS A 173 -2.42 0.54 -4.41
CA HIS A 173 -3.55 -0.31 -4.00
C HIS A 173 -4.89 0.43 -3.98
N LEU A 174 -5.01 1.53 -4.74
CA LEU A 174 -6.26 2.29 -4.80
C LEU A 174 -7.44 1.42 -5.30
N ASP A 175 -7.17 0.50 -6.23
CA ASP A 175 -8.19 -0.40 -6.81
C ASP A 175 -8.79 -1.30 -5.73
N ASP A 176 -7.93 -1.99 -4.98
CA ASP A 176 -8.31 -2.85 -3.85
C ASP A 176 -9.12 -2.06 -2.82
N MET A 177 -8.68 -0.84 -2.49
CA MET A 177 -9.35 -0.02 -1.48
C MET A 177 -10.75 0.42 -1.92
N VAL A 178 -10.94 0.79 -3.20
CA VAL A 178 -12.27 1.11 -3.74
C VAL A 178 -13.21 -0.09 -3.60
N ASP A 179 -12.72 -1.28 -3.92
CA ASP A 179 -13.52 -2.51 -3.86
C ASP A 179 -13.86 -2.87 -2.41
N PHE A 180 -12.90 -2.79 -1.49
CA PHE A 180 -13.11 -3.06 -0.07
C PHE A 180 -14.14 -2.13 0.55
N ILE A 181 -14.02 -0.81 0.31
CA ILE A 181 -14.99 0.17 0.81
C ILE A 181 -16.38 -0.08 0.20
N SER A 182 -16.45 -0.36 -1.10
CA SER A 182 -17.72 -0.62 -1.78
C SER A 182 -18.42 -1.83 -1.17
N ILE A 183 -17.68 -2.91 -0.89
CA ILE A 183 -18.23 -4.12 -0.27
C ILE A 183 -18.66 -3.87 1.17
N GLU A 184 -17.81 -3.25 2.02
CA GLU A 184 -18.15 -2.97 3.42
C GLU A 184 -19.38 -2.06 3.54
N LEU A 185 -19.47 -1.06 2.68
CA LEU A 185 -20.59 -0.14 2.64
C LEU A 185 -21.75 -0.68 1.79
N GLY A 186 -21.67 -1.87 1.20
CA GLY A 186 -22.72 -2.39 0.30
C GLY A 186 -23.12 -1.40 -0.80
N LEU A 187 -22.13 -0.68 -1.35
CA LEU A 187 -22.30 0.21 -2.50
C LEU A 187 -22.24 -0.62 -3.79
N SER A 188 -22.93 -0.16 -4.82
CA SER A 188 -22.76 -0.72 -6.16
C SER A 188 -21.32 -0.51 -6.60
N SER A 189 -20.66 -1.57 -7.09
CA SER A 189 -19.31 -1.48 -7.65
C SER A 189 -19.31 -0.41 -8.75
N GLY A 190 -18.63 0.71 -8.48
CA GLY A 190 -18.49 1.82 -9.42
C GLY A 190 -17.95 1.33 -10.77
N GLY A 191 -18.36 1.98 -11.87
CA GLY A 191 -17.99 1.57 -13.22
C GLY A 191 -16.48 1.35 -13.40
N LYS A 192 -16.12 0.38 -14.25
CA LYS A 192 -14.71 -0.03 -14.48
C LYS A 192 -13.83 1.13 -14.97
N ARG A 193 -12.64 1.22 -14.37
CA ARG A 193 -11.38 1.84 -14.88
C ARG A 193 -11.53 3.13 -15.69
N ALA A 194 -11.97 4.22 -15.05
CA ALA A 194 -11.64 5.55 -15.55
C ALA A 194 -10.14 5.81 -15.28
N ASN A 195 -9.28 5.43 -16.22
CA ASN A 195 -7.84 5.66 -16.10
C ASN A 195 -7.55 7.12 -16.47
N ILE A 196 -7.83 8.04 -15.55
CA ILE A 196 -7.78 9.49 -15.80
C ILE A 196 -6.34 10.03 -15.76
N ASN A 197 -5.41 9.27 -15.18
CA ASN A 197 -4.06 9.74 -14.94
C ASN A 197 -3.04 8.90 -15.71
N GLN A 198 -2.73 9.31 -16.94
CA GLN A 198 -1.46 8.92 -17.54
C GLN A 198 -0.34 9.75 -16.92
N ALA A 199 0.70 9.08 -16.43
CA ALA A 199 1.91 9.78 -16.04
C ALA A 199 2.46 10.51 -17.28
N PRO A 200 2.92 11.76 -17.12
CA PRO A 200 3.55 12.49 -18.20
C PRO A 200 4.75 11.72 -18.75
N ASP A 201 4.96 11.75 -20.06
CA ASP A 201 6.23 11.37 -20.67
C ASP A 201 7.31 12.32 -20.15
N THR A 202 8.02 11.86 -19.13
CA THR A 202 9.22 12.52 -18.61
C THR A 202 10.40 11.82 -19.22
N ASP A 203 11.43 12.57 -19.61
CA ASP A 203 12.74 12.00 -19.91
C ASP A 203 13.15 11.05 -18.77
N ALA A 204 13.32 9.77 -19.09
CA ALA A 204 13.63 8.74 -18.10
C ALA A 204 14.94 9.06 -17.36
N ALA A 205 15.90 9.69 -18.05
CA ALA A 205 17.18 10.10 -17.44
C ALA A 205 17.00 11.27 -16.47
N GLU A 206 16.19 12.29 -16.80
CA GLU A 206 15.78 13.32 -15.83
C GLU A 206 15.06 12.70 -14.62
N HIS A 207 14.10 11.79 -14.85
CA HIS A 207 13.37 11.14 -13.77
C HIS A 207 14.28 10.37 -12.82
N GLN A 208 15.21 9.58 -13.36
CA GLN A 208 16.19 8.84 -12.55
C GLN A 208 17.10 9.79 -11.75
N ARG A 209 17.55 10.91 -12.35
CA ARG A 209 18.34 11.93 -11.64
C ARG A 209 17.57 12.58 -10.49
N MET A 210 16.28 12.86 -10.66
CA MET A 210 15.42 13.39 -9.60
C MET A 210 15.28 12.40 -8.44
N GLN A 211 15.03 11.12 -8.75
CA GLN A 211 14.95 10.06 -7.75
C GLN A 211 16.25 9.93 -6.96
N GLU A 212 17.39 9.86 -7.64
CA GLU A 212 18.70 9.72 -6.99
C GLU A 212 19.03 10.91 -6.09
N TRP A 213 18.69 12.13 -6.54
CA TRP A 213 18.88 13.33 -5.74
C TRP A 213 18.07 13.30 -4.44
N LEU A 214 16.83 12.83 -4.50
CA LEU A 214 15.94 12.69 -3.34
C LEU A 214 16.36 11.54 -2.41
N ARG A 215 16.78 10.38 -2.94
CA ARG A 215 17.26 9.24 -2.12
C ARG A 215 18.41 9.63 -1.21
N ARG A 216 19.33 10.45 -1.71
CA ARG A 216 20.48 10.98 -0.92
C ARG A 216 20.08 12.01 0.16
N ARG A 217 18.81 12.41 0.21
CA ARG A 217 18.26 13.46 1.10
C ARG A 217 16.95 13.01 1.74
N ALA A 218 16.85 11.71 2.04
CA ALA A 218 15.69 11.12 2.67
C ALA A 218 15.34 11.76 4.02
N ASP A 219 16.32 12.36 4.70
CA ASP A 219 16.16 13.13 5.94
C ASP A 219 15.20 14.31 5.78
N LEU A 220 15.16 14.97 4.61
CA LEU A 220 14.31 16.13 4.39
C LEU A 220 12.81 15.76 4.41
N PHE A 221 12.45 14.53 4.09
CA PHE A 221 11.06 14.04 4.05
C PHE A 221 10.86 12.79 4.91
N ALA A 222 11.61 12.70 6.01
CA ALA A 222 11.60 11.53 6.90
C ALA A 222 10.23 11.22 7.52
N VAL A 223 9.40 12.23 7.79
CA VAL A 223 8.06 12.03 8.36
C VAL A 223 7.11 11.45 7.31
N ASP A 224 7.26 11.85 6.04
CA ASP A 224 6.51 11.23 4.93
C ASP A 224 6.91 9.77 4.71
N LEU A 225 8.20 9.43 4.88
CA LEU A 225 8.66 8.03 4.83
C LEU A 225 8.02 7.19 5.95
N LEU A 226 7.98 7.73 7.17
CA LEU A 226 7.32 7.07 8.30
C LEU A 226 5.82 6.90 8.06
N LEU A 227 5.13 7.96 7.61
CA LEU A 227 3.72 7.92 7.24
C LEU A 227 3.46 6.84 6.19
N TYR A 228 4.24 6.81 5.11
CA TYR A 228 4.03 5.85 4.03
C TYR A 228 4.26 4.41 4.49
N SER A 229 5.31 4.15 5.29
CA SER A 229 5.55 2.83 5.89
C SER A 229 4.37 2.37 6.74
N GLU A 230 3.81 3.27 7.57
CA GLU A 230 2.67 2.94 8.42
C GLU A 230 1.38 2.73 7.62
N VAL A 231 1.16 3.52 6.57
CA VAL A 231 0.04 3.32 5.62
C VAL A 231 0.11 1.93 4.98
N CYS A 232 1.28 1.52 4.46
CA CYS A 232 1.46 0.19 3.86
C CYS A 232 1.17 -0.92 4.88
N ARG A 233 1.68 -0.78 6.11
CA ARG A 233 1.47 -1.75 7.19
C ARG A 233 -0.02 -1.88 7.56
N ARG A 234 -0.72 -0.75 7.77
CA ARG A 234 -2.14 -0.73 8.12
C ARG A 234 -3.02 -1.28 7.00
N PHE A 235 -2.70 -0.92 5.76
CA PHE A 235 -3.43 -1.42 4.59
C PHE A 235 -3.34 -2.95 4.48
N GLU A 236 -2.14 -3.52 4.58
CA GLU A 236 -1.97 -4.96 4.46
C GLU A 236 -2.67 -5.71 5.62
N ALA A 237 -2.58 -5.19 6.85
CA ALA A 237 -3.31 -5.74 7.97
C ALA A 237 -4.83 -5.72 7.73
N TYR A 238 -5.37 -4.59 7.29
CA TYR A 238 -6.79 -4.45 6.94
C TYR A 238 -7.20 -5.39 5.80
N ARG A 239 -6.38 -5.51 4.75
CA ARG A 239 -6.62 -6.40 3.61
C ARG A 239 -6.70 -7.86 4.06
N CYS A 240 -5.76 -8.32 4.88
CA CYS A 240 -5.80 -9.67 5.44
C CYS A 240 -7.08 -9.91 6.26
N GLU A 241 -7.41 -8.99 7.17
CA GLU A 241 -8.61 -9.11 8.01
C GLU A 241 -9.91 -9.10 7.17
N PHE A 242 -9.99 -8.21 6.19
CA PHE A 242 -11.15 -8.06 5.31
C PHE A 242 -11.39 -9.34 4.49
N ILE A 243 -10.35 -9.91 3.89
CA ILE A 243 -10.44 -11.17 3.14
C ILE A 243 -10.89 -12.30 4.06
N GLN A 244 -10.31 -12.42 5.27
CA GLN A 244 -10.72 -13.41 6.25
C GLN A 244 -12.21 -13.30 6.62
N ARG A 245 -12.71 -12.08 6.84
CA ARG A 245 -14.12 -11.82 7.17
C ARG A 245 -15.05 -12.20 6.02
N LEU A 246 -14.72 -11.82 4.78
CA LEU A 246 -15.57 -12.12 3.62
C LEU A 246 -15.79 -13.62 3.46
N CYS A 247 -14.71 -14.37 3.58
CA CYS A 247 -14.78 -15.79 3.38
C CYS A 247 -15.46 -16.54 4.52
N ALA A 248 -15.31 -16.09 5.77
CA ALA A 248 -16.05 -16.66 6.89
C ALA A 248 -17.57 -16.58 6.68
N ARG A 249 -18.06 -15.55 5.95
CA ARG A 249 -19.49 -15.34 5.69
C ARG A 249 -20.09 -16.36 4.72
N ASP A 250 -19.35 -16.75 3.69
CA ASP A 250 -19.90 -17.53 2.58
C ASP A 250 -19.79 -19.04 2.80
N GLY A 251 -19.30 -19.51 3.97
CA GLY A 251 -19.08 -20.92 4.27
C GLY A 251 -18.00 -21.58 3.40
N VAL A 252 -17.43 -20.82 2.47
CA VAL A 252 -16.26 -21.15 1.68
C VAL A 252 -15.05 -20.88 2.56
N PRO A 253 -14.23 -21.89 2.91
CA PRO A 253 -12.96 -21.64 3.58
C PRO A 253 -12.20 -20.59 2.79
N ALA A 254 -11.64 -19.60 3.47
CA ALA A 254 -11.19 -18.35 2.87
C ALA A 254 -10.14 -18.37 1.76
N TYR A 255 -9.74 -19.52 1.27
CA TYR A 255 -8.42 -19.68 0.72
C TYR A 255 -8.25 -20.88 -0.21
N ASP A 256 -9.22 -21.29 -1.03
CA ASP A 256 -8.87 -22.29 -2.06
C ASP A 256 -7.88 -21.72 -3.09
N SER A 257 -7.88 -20.41 -3.35
CA SER A 257 -6.88 -19.77 -4.24
C SER A 257 -5.47 -19.66 -3.62
N ASN A 258 -5.34 -19.76 -2.30
CA ASN A 258 -4.05 -19.67 -1.62
C ASN A 258 -3.56 -21.04 -1.16
N VAL A 259 -4.38 -22.08 -1.24
CA VAL A 259 -3.96 -23.46 -1.06
C VAL A 259 -3.12 -23.85 -2.27
N ILE A 260 -1.81 -23.87 -2.09
CA ILE A 260 -0.84 -24.22 -3.14
C ILE A 260 -0.53 -25.71 -3.16
N HIS A 261 -0.93 -26.42 -2.10
CA HIS A 261 -0.82 -27.86 -1.98
C HIS A 261 -1.91 -28.38 -1.03
N ASN A 262 -2.60 -29.44 -1.42
CA ASN A 262 -3.56 -30.15 -0.58
C ASN A 262 -3.47 -31.65 -0.87
N ASP A 263 -3.08 -32.43 0.13
CA ASP A 263 -2.98 -33.88 0.03
C ASP A 263 -3.37 -34.55 1.36
N ASN A 264 -4.47 -35.31 1.33
CA ASN A 264 -4.92 -36.19 2.43
C ASN A 264 -4.90 -35.51 3.83
N GLY A 265 -5.43 -34.28 3.91
CA GLY A 265 -5.50 -33.51 5.16
C GLY A 265 -4.26 -32.66 5.48
N SER A 266 -3.24 -32.75 4.63
CA SER A 266 -2.06 -31.88 4.64
C SER A 266 -2.29 -30.72 3.69
N THR A 267 -1.99 -29.49 4.11
CA THR A 267 -2.20 -28.30 3.30
C THR A 267 -1.04 -27.31 3.44
N LEU A 268 -0.65 -26.68 2.33
CA LEU A 268 0.20 -25.48 2.31
C LEU A 268 -0.63 -24.30 1.81
N ARG A 269 -0.55 -23.18 2.52
CA ARG A 269 -1.35 -21.99 2.23
C ARG A 269 -0.51 -20.73 2.24
N LEU A 270 -0.61 -19.93 1.17
CA LEU A 270 -0.02 -18.60 1.12
C LEU A 270 -0.75 -17.67 2.10
N VAL A 271 0.00 -16.99 2.96
CA VAL A 271 -0.54 -16.09 3.99
C VAL A 271 -0.27 -14.63 3.64
N SER A 272 0.99 -14.23 3.52
CA SER A 272 1.39 -12.85 3.20
C SER A 272 2.67 -12.77 2.39
N GLY A 273 2.91 -11.63 1.73
CA GLY A 273 4.13 -11.39 0.93
C GLY A 273 4.15 -12.10 -0.43
N TRP A 274 2.99 -12.56 -0.91
CA TRP A 274 2.84 -13.26 -2.18
C TRP A 274 1.95 -12.48 -3.14
N TYR A 275 2.32 -12.50 -4.42
CA TYR A 275 1.41 -12.15 -5.52
C TYR A 275 0.38 -13.27 -5.73
N PRO A 276 -0.78 -12.97 -6.36
CA PRO A 276 -1.75 -14.00 -6.74
C PRO A 276 -1.12 -15.11 -7.59
N PRO A 277 -1.41 -16.40 -7.32
CA PRO A 277 -0.93 -17.50 -8.16
C PRO A 277 -1.43 -17.37 -9.60
N ARG A 278 -0.60 -17.80 -10.56
CA ARG A 278 -0.97 -17.80 -11.99
C ARG A 278 -0.53 -19.07 -12.69
N SER A 279 -1.26 -19.45 -13.72
CA SER A 279 -0.90 -20.59 -14.54
C SER A 279 0.18 -20.20 -15.56
N THR A 280 1.30 -20.93 -15.60
CA THR A 280 2.35 -20.73 -16.59
C THR A 280 2.82 -22.06 -17.20
N PRO A 281 3.31 -22.07 -18.46
CA PRO A 281 3.80 -23.30 -19.09
C PRO A 281 4.94 -23.97 -18.32
N ASN A 282 5.79 -23.19 -17.65
CA ASN A 282 7.01 -23.69 -17.01
C ASN A 282 6.79 -24.21 -15.58
N TRP A 283 5.82 -23.64 -14.86
CA TRP A 283 5.60 -23.94 -13.44
C TRP A 283 4.31 -24.71 -13.17
N GLY A 284 3.42 -24.84 -14.16
CA GLY A 284 2.03 -25.18 -13.88
C GLY A 284 1.39 -24.03 -13.11
N THR A 285 1.50 -24.03 -11.79
CA THR A 285 1.10 -22.90 -10.92
C THR A 285 2.34 -22.15 -10.43
N GLU A 286 2.58 -20.97 -11.00
CA GLU A 286 3.63 -20.05 -10.54
C GLU A 286 3.09 -19.17 -9.41
N ILE A 287 3.86 -19.10 -8.33
CA ILE A 287 3.64 -18.22 -7.19
C ILE A 287 4.84 -17.29 -7.12
N ARG A 288 4.62 -16.00 -6.87
CA ARG A 288 5.69 -15.00 -6.88
C ARG A 288 5.77 -14.32 -5.52
N MET A 289 6.97 -14.26 -4.93
CA MET A 289 7.21 -13.54 -3.67
C MET A 289 7.55 -12.07 -3.95
N GLY A 290 6.89 -11.15 -3.25
CA GLY A 290 7.18 -9.71 -3.28
C GLY A 290 5.92 -8.86 -3.05
N PRO A 291 6.05 -7.52 -2.94
CA PRO A 291 7.28 -6.74 -2.86
C PRO A 291 7.96 -6.79 -1.48
N SER A 292 7.33 -7.44 -0.50
CA SER A 292 7.83 -7.54 0.87
C SER A 292 9.10 -8.41 0.98
N LYS A 293 9.98 -8.08 1.94
CA LYS A 293 11.19 -8.88 2.26
C LYS A 293 10.89 -10.23 2.89
N VAL A 294 9.68 -10.39 3.41
CA VAL A 294 9.23 -11.59 4.10
C VAL A 294 7.91 -12.02 3.51
N ALA A 295 7.84 -13.29 3.17
CA ALA A 295 6.59 -13.96 2.82
C ALA A 295 6.32 -15.08 3.82
N SER A 296 5.06 -15.47 3.96
CA SER A 296 4.66 -16.48 4.94
C SER A 296 3.74 -17.53 4.34
N VAL A 297 3.95 -18.79 4.71
CA VAL A 297 3.19 -19.97 4.29
C VAL A 297 2.71 -20.69 5.53
N ALA A 298 1.40 -20.76 5.73
CA ALA A 298 0.83 -21.62 6.75
C ALA A 298 0.87 -23.06 6.26
N TYR A 299 1.22 -23.98 7.15
CA TYR A 299 1.23 -25.40 6.84
C TYR A 299 0.41 -26.19 7.86
N ARG A 300 -0.20 -27.26 7.37
CA ARG A 300 -0.75 -28.37 8.16
C ARG A 300 -0.25 -29.65 7.52
N ARG A 301 0.28 -30.58 8.30
CA ARG A 301 0.91 -31.81 7.80
C ARG A 301 0.47 -33.02 8.60
N ASN A 302 0.63 -34.20 8.01
CA ASN A 302 0.56 -35.45 8.75
C ASN A 302 1.88 -35.75 9.48
N GLU A 303 1.91 -36.81 10.29
CA GLU A 303 3.08 -37.16 11.10
C GLU A 303 4.30 -37.64 10.30
N SER A 304 4.09 -38.20 9.09
CA SER A 304 5.18 -38.73 8.28
C SER A 304 5.90 -37.65 7.48
N GLN A 305 5.23 -36.54 7.19
CA GLN A 305 5.77 -35.41 6.46
C GLN A 305 6.69 -34.58 7.37
N LYS A 306 7.98 -34.49 7.02
CA LYS A 306 8.99 -33.80 7.83
C LYS A 306 9.46 -32.48 7.24
N CYS A 307 9.28 -32.30 5.94
CA CYS A 307 9.80 -31.13 5.24
C CYS A 307 8.75 -30.55 4.28
N ILE A 308 8.95 -29.29 3.92
CA ILE A 308 8.28 -28.64 2.79
C ILE A 308 9.31 -28.52 1.66
N ALA A 309 8.97 -29.01 0.48
CA ALA A 309 9.81 -28.92 -0.71
C ALA A 309 9.12 -28.09 -1.80
N PHE A 310 9.91 -27.32 -2.54
CA PHE A 310 9.44 -26.52 -3.68
C PHE A 310 10.60 -26.19 -4.62
N LYS A 311 10.27 -25.76 -5.84
CA LYS A 311 11.23 -25.20 -6.79
C LYS A 311 11.18 -23.68 -6.73
N ALA A 312 12.33 -23.03 -6.88
CA ALA A 312 12.44 -21.58 -6.87
C ALA A 312 13.43 -21.08 -7.94
N ALA A 313 13.04 -20.03 -8.66
CA ALA A 313 13.92 -19.25 -9.52
C ALA A 313 14.10 -17.87 -8.86
N PHE A 314 15.31 -17.62 -8.37
CA PHE A 314 15.65 -16.36 -7.72
C PHE A 314 15.89 -15.27 -8.75
N ILE A 315 15.30 -14.10 -8.49
CA ILE A 315 15.33 -12.95 -9.39
C ILE A 315 16.23 -11.88 -8.73
N ALA A 316 16.69 -10.91 -9.53
CA ALA A 316 17.46 -9.76 -9.05
C ALA A 316 18.79 -10.11 -8.36
N GLY A 317 19.44 -11.21 -8.78
CA GLY A 317 20.76 -11.61 -8.28
C GLY A 317 20.76 -12.14 -6.84
N ILE A 318 19.60 -12.49 -6.29
CA ILE A 318 19.51 -13.15 -4.98
C ILE A 318 20.10 -14.55 -5.11
N ALA A 319 21.15 -14.83 -4.33
CA ALA A 319 21.66 -16.18 -4.18
C ALA A 319 20.69 -17.02 -3.34
N ALA A 320 20.39 -18.24 -3.76
CA ALA A 320 19.45 -19.13 -3.07
C ALA A 320 19.83 -19.35 -1.60
N GLU A 321 21.14 -19.40 -1.33
CA GLU A 321 21.74 -19.62 -0.02
C GLU A 321 21.59 -18.42 0.93
N SER A 322 21.28 -17.24 0.38
CA SER A 322 21.05 -16.02 1.16
C SER A 322 19.63 -15.95 1.73
N VAL A 323 18.72 -16.81 1.27
CA VAL A 323 17.35 -16.86 1.75
C VAL A 323 17.28 -17.60 3.08
N THR A 324 16.60 -16.98 4.04
CA THR A 324 16.46 -17.51 5.39
C THR A 324 15.05 -18.02 5.60
N PHE A 325 14.94 -19.23 6.14
CA PHE A 325 13.68 -19.86 6.52
C PHE A 325 13.54 -19.80 8.03
N ILE A 326 12.39 -19.34 8.51
CA ILE A 326 12.14 -19.02 9.92
C ILE A 326 10.84 -19.67 10.34
N ASP A 327 10.80 -20.30 11.51
CA ASP A 327 9.54 -20.71 12.13
C ASP A 327 8.80 -19.46 12.63
N GLY A 328 7.62 -19.19 12.11
CA GLY A 328 6.85 -18.01 12.47
C GLY A 328 6.35 -17.99 13.91
N GLN A 329 6.41 -19.12 14.62
CA GLN A 329 6.02 -19.19 16.04
C GLN A 329 7.21 -19.03 17.00
N SER A 330 8.31 -19.78 16.83
CA SER A 330 9.50 -19.63 17.69
C SER A 330 10.43 -18.50 17.24
N LEU A 331 10.28 -18.03 16.00
CA LEU A 331 11.19 -17.11 15.30
C LEU A 331 12.61 -17.66 15.14
N GLU A 332 12.80 -18.96 15.31
CA GLU A 332 14.08 -19.62 15.10
C GLU A 332 14.28 -19.95 13.62
N ARG A 333 15.55 -19.96 13.20
CA ARG A 333 15.93 -20.35 11.84
C ARG A 333 15.70 -21.85 11.65
N LEU A 334 15.05 -22.20 10.54
CA LEU A 334 14.84 -23.58 10.10
C LEU A 334 15.98 -24.05 9.20
N ASP A 335 16.32 -25.32 9.32
CA ASP A 335 17.28 -25.97 8.44
C ASP A 335 16.68 -26.15 7.05
N ALA A 336 17.39 -25.66 6.03
CA ALA A 336 17.01 -25.81 4.64
C ALA A 336 18.17 -26.38 3.82
N LYS A 337 17.85 -27.31 2.93
CA LYS A 337 18.76 -27.75 1.87
C LYS A 337 18.40 -27.07 0.56
N VAL A 338 19.42 -26.58 -0.12
CA VAL A 338 19.33 -25.95 -1.43
C VAL A 338 20.11 -26.83 -2.40
N GLN A 339 19.40 -27.42 -3.36
CA GLN A 339 19.98 -28.25 -4.41
C GLN A 339 20.09 -27.42 -5.69
N SER A 340 21.32 -27.28 -6.21
CA SER A 340 21.60 -26.56 -7.44
C SER A 340 20.78 -27.10 -8.61
N GLY A 341 20.21 -26.19 -9.40
CA GLY A 341 19.42 -26.48 -10.59
C GLY A 341 18.85 -25.19 -11.16
N ASP A 342 18.20 -25.28 -12.32
CA ASP A 342 17.42 -24.18 -12.89
C ASP A 342 16.03 -24.72 -13.30
N PRO A 343 14.98 -24.51 -12.48
CA PRO A 343 14.99 -23.82 -11.18
C PRO A 343 15.69 -24.60 -10.05
N VAL A 344 16.11 -23.89 -9.00
CA VAL A 344 16.73 -24.46 -7.79
C VAL A 344 15.67 -25.22 -6.98
N ARG A 345 16.05 -26.33 -6.35
CA ARG A 345 15.15 -27.08 -5.47
C ARG A 345 15.46 -26.81 -4.00
N ILE A 346 14.44 -26.51 -3.22
CA ILE A 346 14.58 -26.16 -1.80
C ILE A 346 13.75 -27.14 -0.98
N SER A 347 14.33 -27.62 0.13
CA SER A 347 13.64 -28.44 1.12
C SER A 347 13.90 -27.89 2.51
N VAL A 348 12.84 -27.52 3.22
CA VAL A 348 12.87 -26.89 4.54
C VAL A 348 12.37 -27.88 5.58
N SER A 349 13.19 -28.15 6.60
CA SER A 349 12.85 -29.04 7.71
C SER A 349 11.87 -28.34 8.66
N LEU A 350 10.80 -29.04 9.04
CA LEU A 350 9.78 -28.51 9.96
C LEU A 350 9.97 -29.02 11.39
N PRO A 351 9.61 -28.24 12.42
CA PRO A 351 9.70 -28.66 13.83
C PRO A 351 8.95 -29.98 14.08
N PRO A 352 9.59 -31.05 14.58
CA PRO A 352 9.04 -32.41 14.60
C PRO A 352 7.81 -32.57 15.51
N ASP A 353 7.66 -31.70 16.49
CA ASP A 353 6.60 -31.68 17.50
C ASP A 353 5.30 -31.01 17.02
N ARG A 354 5.29 -30.40 15.84
CA ARG A 354 4.15 -29.61 15.34
C ARG A 354 3.54 -30.16 14.07
N ARG A 355 2.21 -30.30 14.08
CA ARG A 355 1.42 -30.67 12.90
C ARG A 355 0.95 -29.47 12.07
N GLU A 356 0.93 -28.28 12.66
CA GLU A 356 0.61 -27.04 11.97
C GLU A 356 1.52 -25.91 12.44
N GLY A 357 1.71 -24.90 11.59
CA GLY A 357 2.60 -23.78 11.88
C GLY A 357 2.68 -22.78 10.74
N LEU A 358 3.60 -21.84 10.86
CA LEU A 358 3.85 -20.80 9.88
C LEU A 358 5.32 -20.86 9.46
N LEU A 359 5.58 -21.08 8.17
CA LEU A 359 6.91 -20.94 7.59
C LEU A 359 7.06 -19.50 7.10
N MET A 360 8.02 -18.76 7.61
CA MET A 360 8.41 -17.45 7.10
C MET A 360 9.65 -17.59 6.21
N ILE A 361 9.61 -16.94 5.04
CA ILE A 361 10.69 -16.92 4.05
C ILE A 361 11.18 -15.49 3.94
N ALA A 362 12.39 -15.24 4.39
CA ALA A 362 13.01 -13.92 4.40
C ALA A 362 14.12 -13.87 3.35
N VAL A 363 14.02 -12.91 2.43
CA VAL A 363 15.08 -12.62 1.45
C VAL A 363 15.98 -11.48 1.98
N PRO A 364 17.26 -11.43 1.59
CA PRO A 364 18.14 -10.33 1.99
C PRO A 364 17.60 -8.98 1.49
N GLU A 365 18.13 -7.89 2.04
CA GLU A 365 17.74 -6.55 1.61
C GLU A 365 18.11 -6.31 0.15
N ILE A 366 17.11 -6.36 -0.72
CA ILE A 366 17.22 -5.94 -2.12
C ILE A 366 16.98 -4.42 -2.12
N TYR A 367 18.04 -3.63 -2.21
CA TYR A 367 17.90 -2.18 -2.37
C TYR A 367 17.23 -1.86 -3.72
N PRO A 368 16.35 -0.85 -3.78
CA PRO A 368 15.37 -0.71 -4.84
C PRO A 368 16.02 -0.14 -6.10
N LEU A 369 16.49 -1.03 -6.97
CA LEU A 369 16.54 -0.78 -8.41
C LEU A 369 15.88 -1.98 -9.07
N CYS A 370 14.73 -1.68 -9.67
CA CYS A 370 13.95 -2.53 -10.54
C CYS A 370 14.85 -3.45 -11.37
N MET A 371 14.70 -4.77 -11.20
CA MET A 371 14.92 -5.66 -12.32
C MET A 371 13.56 -6.08 -12.82
N TYR A 372 13.07 -5.34 -13.81
CA TYR A 372 12.26 -5.92 -14.85
C TYR A 372 13.10 -7.06 -15.42
N SER A 373 12.71 -8.30 -15.19
CA SER A 373 13.21 -9.32 -16.11
C SER A 373 12.55 -9.05 -17.45
N ASN A 374 13.34 -8.95 -18.52
CA ASN A 374 12.80 -8.77 -19.88
C ASN A 374 11.86 -9.91 -20.30
N ASP A 375 11.89 -11.04 -19.57
CA ASP A 375 11.03 -12.20 -19.81
C ASP A 375 9.64 -12.05 -19.15
N TYR A 376 9.47 -11.07 -18.27
CA TYR A 376 8.22 -10.83 -17.56
C TYR A 376 7.63 -9.48 -17.98
N LEU A 377 6.52 -9.53 -18.72
CA LEU A 377 5.75 -8.36 -19.17
C LEU A 377 5.10 -7.55 -18.03
N ASP A 378 5.18 -8.05 -16.79
CA ASP A 378 4.55 -7.43 -15.62
C ASP A 378 5.54 -6.54 -14.85
N ASN A 379 5.11 -5.35 -14.45
CA ASN A 379 5.88 -4.40 -13.62
C ASN A 379 6.02 -4.85 -12.14
N ASP A 380 5.93 -6.14 -11.86
CA ASP A 380 5.90 -6.68 -10.50
C ASP A 380 7.31 -6.72 -9.87
N ARG A 381 7.40 -6.36 -8.58
CA ARG A 381 8.65 -6.39 -7.80
C ARG A 381 8.79 -7.75 -7.14
N VAL A 382 9.40 -8.69 -7.85
CA VAL A 382 9.49 -10.10 -7.43
C VAL A 382 10.90 -10.44 -6.95
N ALA A 383 11.01 -11.05 -5.76
CA ALA A 383 12.27 -11.56 -5.23
C ALA A 383 12.59 -12.96 -5.81
N PHE A 384 11.60 -13.85 -5.87
CA PHE A 384 11.71 -15.12 -6.58
C PHE A 384 10.34 -15.62 -7.03
N SER A 385 10.35 -16.42 -8.09
CA SER A 385 9.21 -17.23 -8.54
C SER A 385 9.36 -18.66 -8.02
N THR A 386 8.24 -19.30 -7.70
CA THR A 386 8.24 -20.64 -7.11
C THR A 386 7.01 -21.44 -7.54
N GLY A 387 7.13 -22.77 -7.49
CA GLY A 387 6.09 -23.73 -7.79
C GLY A 387 6.48 -25.13 -7.31
N ASP A 388 5.68 -26.13 -7.66
CA ASP A 388 5.85 -27.53 -7.23
C ASP A 388 5.95 -27.70 -5.72
N TRP A 389 5.09 -26.98 -4.97
CA TRP A 389 5.03 -27.08 -3.52
C TRP A 389 4.47 -28.44 -3.09
N CYS A 390 5.18 -29.13 -2.21
CA CYS A 390 4.73 -30.39 -1.62
C CYS A 390 5.33 -30.61 -0.23
N PHE A 391 4.75 -31.55 0.51
CA PHE A 391 5.40 -32.12 1.67
C PHE A 391 6.24 -33.34 1.29
N SER A 392 7.35 -33.56 1.98
CA SER A 392 8.17 -34.77 1.86
C SER A 392 8.42 -35.41 3.22
N THR A 393 8.71 -36.72 3.23
CA THR A 393 8.98 -37.50 4.45
C THR A 393 10.39 -37.29 5.00
N GLY A 394 11.26 -36.66 4.22
CA GLY A 394 12.64 -36.35 4.58
C GLY A 394 13.22 -35.28 3.65
N VAL A 395 14.44 -34.86 3.95
CA VAL A 395 15.12 -33.84 3.17
C VAL A 395 15.77 -34.51 1.95
N GLU A 396 15.09 -34.42 0.81
CA GLU A 396 15.58 -34.88 -0.52
C GLU A 396 16.89 -34.22 -0.92
#